data_AF-A0A943U5M0-F1
#
_entry.id   AF-A0A943U5M0-F1
#
_cell.length_a   1.000
_cell.length_b   1.000
_cell.length_c   1.000
_cell.angle_alpha   90.00
_cell.angle_beta   90.00
_cell.angle_gamma   90.00
#
_symmetry.space_group_name_H-M   'P 1'
#
loop_
_entity.id
_entity.type
_entity.pdbx_description
1 polymer ?
#
loop_
_entity_poly.entity_id
_entity_poly.type
_entity_poly.pdbx_seq_one_letter_code
_entity_poly.pdbx_strand_id
1 'polypeptide(L)'
;MSEIFNKIISFSGAIDRKTYWLIMVPMWLVNVYSFVNAKFVSGYGGSLPGTIQGFIHGESGSEVMVIIYWISFIGMISLLVRRLRDVNISVWWVLPAIMHTKLLGVTCIILGLLPSRKK
;
A
#
# COMPACT_ATOMS: atom_id res chain seq x y z
N MET A 1 16.10 -6.17 -12.38
CA MET A 1 15.16 -5.16 -11.84
C MET A 1 13.73 -5.27 -12.40
N SER A 2 13.52 -5.67 -13.65
CA SER A 2 12.17 -5.79 -14.25
C SER A 2 11.27 -6.85 -13.59
N GLU A 3 11.80 -8.01 -13.20
CA GLU A 3 10.98 -9.08 -12.59
C GLU A 3 10.40 -8.71 -11.22
N ILE A 4 11.17 -8.03 -10.37
CA ILE A 4 10.72 -7.64 -9.03
C ILE A 4 9.64 -6.56 -9.15
N PHE A 5 9.84 -5.59 -10.04
CA PHE A 5 8.85 -4.53 -10.29
C PHE A 5 7.55 -5.10 -10.87
N ASN A 6 7.64 -6.06 -11.81
CA ASN A 6 6.48 -6.80 -12.31
C ASN A 6 5.81 -7.65 -11.21
N LYS A 7 6.59 -8.23 -10.29
CA LYS A 7 6.01 -8.93 -9.12
C LYS A 7 5.35 -7.95 -8.14
N ILE A 8 5.75 -6.69 -8.09
CA ILE A 8 5.19 -5.68 -7.18
C ILE A 8 3.95 -4.99 -7.78
N ILE A 9 4.00 -4.57 -9.05
CA ILE A 9 2.95 -3.80 -9.74
C ILE A 9 2.36 -4.61 -10.91
N SER A 10 1.91 -5.83 -10.66
CA SER A 10 1.09 -6.58 -11.61
C SER A 10 -0.29 -6.81 -11.03
N PHE A 11 -1.36 -6.50 -11.76
CA PHE A 11 -2.70 -6.87 -11.30
C PHE A 11 -3.09 -8.28 -11.73
N SER A 12 -2.17 -9.06 -12.28
CA SER A 12 -2.44 -10.40 -12.80
C SER A 12 -1.94 -11.49 -11.83
N GLY A 13 -2.64 -12.62 -11.83
CA GLY A 13 -2.30 -13.80 -11.03
C GLY A 13 -2.89 -13.84 -9.62
N ALA A 14 -2.43 -14.83 -8.86
CA ALA A 14 -2.76 -15.08 -7.46
C ALA A 14 -1.46 -15.17 -6.65
N ILE A 15 -1.52 -14.88 -5.35
CA ILE A 15 -0.33 -14.88 -4.48
C ILE A 15 -0.55 -15.78 -3.27
N ASP A 16 0.39 -16.71 -3.07
CA ASP A 16 0.41 -17.57 -1.90
C ASP A 16 0.59 -16.77 -0.61
N ARG A 17 0.09 -17.30 0.51
CA ARG A 17 0.09 -16.65 1.81
C ARG A 17 1.49 -16.29 2.30
N LYS A 18 2.47 -17.19 2.16
CA LYS A 18 3.84 -16.91 2.64
C LYS A 18 4.48 -15.76 1.87
N THR A 19 4.37 -15.81 0.54
CA THR A 19 4.86 -14.76 -0.37
C THR A 19 4.13 -13.43 -0.15
N TYR A 20 2.83 -13.48 0.15
CA TYR A 20 2.04 -12.30 0.46
C TYR A 20 2.60 -11.54 1.68
N TRP A 21 2.83 -12.23 2.80
CA TRP A 21 3.38 -11.60 4.01
C TRP A 21 4.79 -11.05 3.79
N LEU A 22 5.62 -11.78 3.02
CA LEU A 22 6.99 -11.38 2.71
C LEU A 22 7.05 -10.03 1.96
N ILE A 23 6.09 -9.75 1.07
CA ILE A 23 6.04 -8.50 0.32
C ILE A 23 5.22 -7.44 1.06
N MET A 24 4.10 -7.82 1.67
CA MET A 24 3.17 -6.87 2.31
C MET A 24 3.80 -6.17 3.51
N VAL A 25 4.51 -6.88 4.38
CA VAL A 25 5.12 -6.29 5.59
C VAL A 25 6.13 -5.19 5.27
N PRO A 26 7.16 -5.41 4.43
CA PRO A 26 8.11 -4.36 4.10
C PRO A 26 7.43 -3.21 3.34
N MET A 27 6.47 -3.48 2.44
CA MET A 27 5.74 -2.41 1.76
C MET A 27 4.89 -1.57 2.72
N TRP A 28 4.26 -2.21 3.71
CA TRP A 28 3.48 -1.53 4.73
C TRP A 28 4.38 -0.69 5.65
N LEU A 29 5.54 -1.21 6.06
CA LEU A 29 6.53 -0.46 6.83
C LEU A 29 7.03 0.77 6.07
N VAL A 30 7.37 0.62 4.79
CA VAL A 30 7.76 1.74 3.91
C VAL A 30 6.61 2.76 3.83
N ASN A 31 5.37 2.30 3.63
CA ASN A 31 4.22 3.18 3.50
C ASN A 31 3.95 3.96 4.81
N VAL A 32 3.99 3.30 5.96
CA VAL A 32 3.84 3.93 7.29
C VAL A 32 4.98 4.91 7.55
N TYR A 33 6.23 4.51 7.29
CA TYR A 33 7.39 5.38 7.47
C TYR A 33 7.30 6.64 6.61
N SER A 34 7.00 6.49 5.31
CA SER A 34 6.81 7.61 4.40
C SER A 34 5.64 8.51 4.82
N PHE A 35 4.54 7.93 5.31
CA PHE A 35 3.39 8.70 5.77
C PHE A 35 3.66 9.48 7.06
N VAL A 36 4.38 8.90 8.02
CA VAL A 36 4.78 9.60 9.26
C VAL A 36 5.74 10.74 8.95
N ASN A 37 6.75 10.51 8.11
CA ASN A 37 7.69 11.56 7.71
C ASN A 37 7.01 12.67 6.88
N ALA A 38 6.05 12.33 6.03
CA ALA A 38 5.25 13.33 5.32
C ALA A 38 4.39 14.20 6.25
N LYS A 39 3.95 13.68 7.41
CA LYS A 39 3.19 14.43 8.42
C LYS A 39 4.04 15.43 9.22
N PHE A 40 5.32 15.18 9.41
CA PHE A 40 6.20 16.12 10.13
C PHE A 40 6.54 17.40 9.33
N VAL A 41 6.03 17.52 8.09
CA VAL A 41 6.12 18.76 7.30
C VAL A 41 5.02 19.76 7.68
N SER A 42 4.00 19.37 8.45
CA SER A 42 2.89 20.26 8.84
C SER A 42 3.16 21.04 10.12
N GLY A 43 3.98 22.10 10.03
CA GLY A 43 4.02 23.17 11.03
C GLY A 43 2.87 24.18 10.89
N TYR A 44 2.13 24.20 9.78
CA TYR A 44 1.05 25.16 9.54
C TYR A 44 -0.15 24.51 8.84
N GLY A 45 -1.33 24.87 9.34
CA GLY A 45 -2.61 24.18 9.15
C GLY A 45 -3.09 24.01 7.71
N GLY A 46 -3.99 23.04 7.54
CA GLY A 46 -4.72 22.86 6.29
C GLY A 46 -5.32 21.46 6.20
N SER A 47 -6.62 21.38 5.95
CA SER A 47 -7.44 20.19 5.71
C SER A 47 -7.11 19.47 4.40
N LEU A 48 -5.82 19.20 4.16
CA LEU A 48 -5.33 18.32 3.10
C LEU A 48 -4.53 17.20 3.76
N PRO A 49 -4.64 15.95 3.30
CA PRO A 49 -3.75 14.89 3.77
C PRO A 49 -2.30 15.36 3.57
N GLY A 50 -1.48 15.32 4.63
CA GLY A 50 -0.12 15.91 4.68
C GLY A 50 0.83 15.49 3.54
N THR A 51 0.45 14.47 2.77
CA THR A 51 1.08 14.05 1.50
C THR A 51 1.00 15.08 0.37
N ILE A 52 -0.04 15.93 0.29
CA ILE A 52 -0.15 16.97 -0.76
C ILE A 52 0.60 18.23 -0.32
N GLN A 53 0.53 18.58 0.96
CA GLN A 53 1.14 19.80 1.49
C GLN A 53 2.68 19.71 1.53
N GLY A 54 3.22 18.52 1.86
CA GLY A 54 4.67 18.26 1.83
C GLY A 54 5.30 18.16 0.44
N PHE A 55 4.49 18.11 -0.63
CA PHE A 55 4.94 18.22 -2.02
C PHE A 55 5.04 19.69 -2.49
N ILE A 56 4.29 20.60 -1.85
CA ILE A 56 4.20 22.01 -2.24
C ILE A 56 5.21 22.88 -1.49
N HIS A 57 5.55 22.52 -0.23
CA HIS A 57 6.38 23.33 0.67
C HIS A 57 7.80 22.78 0.86
N GLY A 58 8.35 22.12 -0.16
CA GLY A 58 9.61 21.37 -0.14
C GLY A 58 10.79 22.00 0.59
N GLU A 59 11.02 21.60 1.84
CA GLU A 59 12.19 22.08 2.60
C GLU A 59 13.11 20.99 3.17
N SER A 60 12.86 19.69 2.96
CA SER A 60 13.66 18.67 3.71
C SER A 60 13.70 17.24 3.13
N GLY A 61 13.65 17.05 1.81
CA GLY A 61 13.71 15.70 1.21
C GLY A 61 12.47 14.82 1.46
N SER A 62 11.46 15.38 2.12
CA SER A 62 10.14 14.81 2.36
C SER A 62 9.32 14.61 1.09
N GLU A 63 9.62 15.34 0.02
CA GLU A 63 8.96 15.25 -1.29
C GLU A 63 9.20 13.88 -1.95
N VAL A 64 10.42 13.35 -1.82
CA VAL A 64 10.77 12.01 -2.31
C VAL A 64 9.98 10.95 -1.55
N MET A 65 9.70 11.18 -0.26
CA MET A 65 8.89 10.28 0.56
C MET A 65 7.42 10.25 0.11
N VAL A 66 6.90 11.31 -0.48
CA VAL A 66 5.55 11.33 -1.07
C VAL A 66 5.49 10.41 -2.29
N ILE A 67 6.50 10.44 -3.15
CA ILE A 67 6.58 9.55 -4.32
C ILE A 67 6.69 8.09 -3.88
N ILE A 68 7.57 7.81 -2.91
CA ILE A 68 7.73 6.47 -2.32
C ILE A 68 6.41 5.99 -1.67
N TYR A 69 5.68 6.89 -1.00
CA TYR A 69 4.36 6.59 -0.45
C TYR A 69 3.38 6.15 -1.55
N TRP A 70 3.27 6.88 -2.66
CA TRP A 70 2.34 6.51 -3.74
C TRP A 70 2.73 5.21 -4.43
N ILE A 71 4.02 4.97 -4.69
CA ILE A 71 4.50 3.72 -5.28
C ILE A 71 4.19 2.53 -4.36
N SER A 72 4.48 2.66 -3.06
CA SER A 72 4.18 1.61 -2.08
C SER A 72 2.68 1.39 -1.92
N PHE A 73 1.87 2.45 -1.98
CA PHE A 73 0.42 2.37 -1.91
C PHE A 73 -0.18 1.60 -3.09
N ILE A 74 0.25 1.90 -4.32
CA ILE A 74 -0.17 1.16 -5.53
C ILE A 74 0.27 -0.31 -5.45
N GLY A 75 1.48 -0.57 -4.94
CA GLY A 75 1.94 -1.94 -4.70
C GLY A 75 1.07 -2.70 -3.70
N MET A 76 0.64 -2.05 -2.61
CA MET A 76 -0.28 -2.66 -1.65
C MET A 76 -1.65 -2.96 -2.27
N ILE A 77 -2.18 -2.08 -3.13
CA ILE A 77 -3.42 -2.34 -3.87
C ILE A 77 -3.25 -3.56 -4.78
N SER A 78 -2.13 -3.62 -5.50
CA SER A 78 -1.80 -4.75 -6.37
C SER A 78 -1.79 -6.08 -5.61
N LEU A 79 -1.17 -6.12 -4.43
CA LEU A 79 -1.17 -7.30 -3.55
C LEU A 79 -2.57 -7.65 -3.05
N LEU A 80 -3.36 -6.65 -2.65
CA LEU A 80 -4.74 -6.83 -2.17
C LEU A 80 -5.60 -7.50 -3.26
N VAL A 81 -5.54 -7.00 -4.50
CA VAL A 81 -6.25 -7.55 -5.66
C VAL A 81 -5.87 -9.02 -5.89
N ARG A 82 -4.57 -9.34 -5.86
CA ARG A 82 -4.10 -10.73 -6.06
C ARG A 82 -4.52 -11.65 -4.92
N ARG A 83 -4.53 -11.16 -3.68
CA ARG A 83 -4.96 -11.94 -2.51
C ARG A 83 -6.46 -12.20 -2.54
N LEU A 84 -7.26 -11.21 -2.92
CA LEU A 84 -8.72 -11.38 -3.11
C LEU A 84 -9.02 -12.44 -4.16
N ARG A 85 -8.30 -12.41 -5.30
CA ARG A 85 -8.43 -13.45 -6.34
C ARG A 85 -8.00 -14.83 -5.85
N ASP A 86 -6.94 -14.92 -5.06
CA ASP A 86 -6.48 -16.19 -4.49
C ASP A 86 -7.53 -16.82 -3.55
N VAL A 87 -8.18 -15.98 -2.73
CA VAL A 87 -9.21 -16.43 -1.79
C VAL A 87 -10.60 -16.57 -2.45
N ASN A 88 -10.72 -16.27 -3.74
CA ASN A 88 -11.97 -16.26 -4.52
C ASN A 88 -13.03 -15.28 -3.95
N ILE A 89 -12.57 -14.11 -3.50
CA ILE A 89 -13.43 -13.00 -3.03
C ILE A 89 -13.49 -11.95 -4.14
N SER A 90 -14.63 -11.27 -4.23
CA SER A 90 -14.83 -10.16 -5.17
C SER A 90 -13.73 -9.10 -5.06
N VAL A 91 -13.12 -8.75 -6.18
CA VAL A 91 -12.07 -7.71 -6.26
C VAL A 91 -12.63 -6.31 -5.94
N TRP A 92 -13.94 -6.12 -6.04
CA TRP A 92 -14.59 -4.84 -5.75
C TRP A 92 -14.42 -4.37 -4.29
N TRP A 93 -14.10 -5.28 -3.37
CA TRP A 93 -13.75 -4.95 -1.98
C TRP A 93 -12.48 -4.08 -1.85
N VAL A 94 -11.69 -3.95 -2.92
CA VAL A 94 -10.53 -3.06 -2.99
C VAL A 94 -10.97 -1.59 -2.92
N LEU A 95 -12.09 -1.21 -3.53
CA LEU A 95 -12.55 0.19 -3.58
C LEU A 95 -12.74 0.81 -2.20
N PRO A 96 -13.57 0.25 -1.29
CA PRO A 96 -13.72 0.80 0.04
C PRO A 96 -12.41 0.74 0.85
N ALA A 97 -11.54 -0.23 0.58
CA ALA A 97 -10.24 -0.35 1.22
C ALA A 97 -9.29 0.80 0.84
N ILE A 98 -9.28 1.23 -0.43
CA ILE A 98 -8.42 2.33 -0.90
C ILE A 98 -8.87 3.68 -0.36
N MET A 99 -10.17 3.89 -0.16
CA MET A 99 -10.71 5.17 0.31
C MET A 99 -10.17 5.58 1.68
N HIS A 100 -9.76 4.62 2.52
CA HIS A 100 -9.18 4.87 3.82
C HIS A 100 -7.92 4.03 4.05
N THR A 101 -6.77 4.68 4.24
CA THR A 101 -5.48 4.03 4.52
C THR A 101 -5.53 3.05 5.69
N LYS A 102 -6.28 3.38 6.75
CA LYS A 102 -6.51 2.47 7.89
C LYS A 102 -7.28 1.22 7.47
N LEU A 103 -8.30 1.38 6.63
CA LEU A 103 -9.14 0.29 6.13
C LEU A 103 -8.35 -0.61 5.17
N LEU A 104 -7.48 -0.03 4.35
CA LEU A 104 -6.51 -0.77 3.55
C LEU A 104 -5.60 -1.66 4.42
N GLY A 105 -5.06 -1.12 5.51
CA GLY A 105 -4.21 -1.89 6.43
C GLY A 105 -4.97 -3.06 7.07
N VAL A 106 -6.17 -2.80 7.58
CA VAL A 106 -7.02 -3.84 8.20
C VAL A 106 -7.40 -4.93 7.19
N THR A 107 -7.83 -4.54 5.98
CA THR A 107 -8.20 -5.50 4.94
C THR A 107 -7.01 -6.34 4.47
N CYS A 108 -5.82 -5.76 4.34
CA CYS A 108 -4.59 -6.51 4.09
C CYS A 108 -4.31 -7.56 5.18
N ILE A 109 -4.45 -7.20 6.45
CA ILE A 109 -4.24 -8.13 7.57
C ILE A 109 -5.27 -9.27 7.52
N ILE A 110 -6.56 -8.94 7.39
CA ILE A 110 -7.64 -9.94 7.32
C ILE A 110 -7.39 -10.93 6.17
N LEU A 111 -7.07 -10.43 4.97
CA LEU A 111 -6.81 -11.27 3.79
C LEU A 111 -5.52 -12.09 3.90
N GLY A 112 -4.51 -11.59 4.65
CA GLY A 112 -3.29 -12.32 4.96
C GLY A 112 -3.49 -13.45 5.97
N LEU A 113 -4.52 -13.37 6.81
CA LEU A 113 -4.89 -14.41 7.76
C LEU A 113 -5.69 -15.54 7.11
N LEU A 114 -6.48 -15.24 6.09
CA LEU A 114 -7.26 -16.24 5.36
C LEU A 114 -6.32 -17.28 4.70
N PRO A 115 -6.68 -18.58 4.73
CA PRO A 115 -5.89 -19.62 4.08
C PRO A 115 -5.91 -19.45 2.55
N SER A 116 -4.80 -19.80 1.89
CA SER A 116 -4.74 -19.89 0.42
C SER A 116 -5.66 -21.03 -0.04
N ARG A 117 -6.51 -20.78 -1.04
CA ARG A 117 -7.33 -21.84 -1.66
C ARG A 117 -6.58 -22.60 -2.74
N LYS A 118 -5.46 -22.06 -3.24
CA LYS A 118 -4.57 -22.79 -4.14
C LYS A 118 -3.74 -23.77 -3.33
N LYS A 119 -4.13 -25.05 -3.41
CA LYS A 119 -3.22 -26.18 -3.20
C LYS A 119 -2.28 -26.29 -4.40
#